data_AF-A0A9E2PWD6-F1
#
_entry.id   AF-A0A9E2PWD6-F1
#
_cell.length_a   1.000
_cell.length_b   1.000
_cell.length_c   1.000
_cell.angle_alpha   90.00
_cell.angle_beta   90.00
_cell.angle_gamma   90.00
#
_symmetry.space_group_name_H-M   'P 1'
#
loop_
_entity.id
_entity.type
_entity.pdbx_description
1 polymer ?
#
loop_
_entity_poly.entity_id
_entity_poly.type
_entity_poly.pdbx_seq_one_letter_code
_entity_poly.pdbx_strand_id
1 'polypeptide(L)'
;LPGKFVSVLETAVPPNYLYRKSGEVRGFHADSILVWDTGWRRYILVAMIEDGRGGQMLKELVPVAEQVLRPSLPLSSGEGRKKTRK
;
A
#
# COMPACT_ATOMS: atom_id res chain seq x y z
N LEU A 1 -14.17 -4.02 -11.78
CA LEU A 1 -13.28 -2.95 -12.26
C LEU A 1 -12.67 -2.04 -11.18
N PRO A 2 -12.83 -2.29 -9.88
CA PRO A 2 -11.76 -2.08 -8.90
C PRO A 2 -11.07 -3.44 -8.66
N GLY A 3 -9.82 -3.51 -8.19
CA GLY A 3 -9.35 -4.79 -7.64
C GLY A 3 -7.91 -5.17 -7.93
N LYS A 4 -6.99 -4.67 -7.12
CA LYS A 4 -5.62 -5.14 -6.88
C LYS A 4 -5.23 -4.67 -5.48
N PHE A 5 -4.14 -3.94 -5.27
CA PHE A 5 -3.77 -3.47 -3.94
C PHE A 5 -4.82 -2.54 -3.31
N VAL A 6 -5.36 -1.60 -4.11
CA VAL A 6 -6.27 -0.57 -3.59
C VAL A 6 -7.55 -1.12 -2.97
N SER A 7 -8.10 -2.22 -3.50
CA SER A 7 -9.36 -2.79 -2.99
C SER A 7 -9.23 -3.42 -1.61
N VAL A 8 -8.00 -3.78 -1.24
CA VAL A 8 -7.71 -4.26 0.12
C VAL A 8 -7.46 -3.06 1.02
N LEU A 9 -6.64 -2.11 0.57
CA LEU A 9 -6.19 -0.98 1.38
C LEU A 9 -7.27 0.05 1.68
N GLU A 10 -8.24 0.26 0.79
CA GLU A 10 -9.33 1.23 1.02
C GLU A 10 -10.24 0.87 2.21
N THR A 11 -10.20 -0.38 2.68
CA THR A 11 -10.91 -0.82 3.88
C THR A 11 -10.26 -0.31 5.18
N ALA A 12 -8.98 0.07 5.13
CA ALA A 12 -8.18 0.43 6.30
C ALA A 12 -7.46 1.78 6.17
N VAL A 13 -7.41 2.36 4.97
CA VAL A 13 -6.69 3.60 4.66
C VAL A 13 -7.61 4.52 3.85
N PRO A 14 -7.80 5.78 4.27
CA PRO A 14 -8.57 6.76 3.50
C PRO A 14 -8.02 6.95 2.08
N PRO A 15 -8.87 7.06 1.04
CA PRO A 15 -8.44 7.12 -0.36
C PRO A 15 -7.45 8.24 -0.70
N ASN A 16 -7.49 9.37 0.04
CA ASN A 16 -6.57 10.50 -0.17
C ASN A 16 -5.11 10.21 0.23
N TYR A 17 -4.85 9.07 0.88
CA TYR A 17 -3.51 8.59 1.22
C TYR A 17 -3.03 7.44 0.32
N LEU A 18 -3.80 7.09 -0.71
CA LEU A 18 -3.53 5.99 -1.63
C LEU A 18 -3.30 6.52 -3.05
N TYR A 19 -2.08 6.38 -3.55
CA TYR A 19 -1.71 6.79 -4.92
C TYR A 19 -1.28 5.56 -5.72
N ARG A 20 -1.98 5.25 -6.81
CA ARG A 20 -1.81 3.94 -7.49
C ARG A 20 -1.71 4.04 -9.00
N LYS A 21 -1.06 3.03 -9.59
CA LYS A 21 -1.14 2.72 -11.02
C LYS A 21 -1.18 1.20 -11.23
N SER A 22 -2.28 0.71 -11.78
CA SER A 22 -2.45 -0.68 -12.19
C SER A 22 -2.23 -0.86 -13.71
N GLY A 23 -1.81 -2.05 -14.12
CA GLY A 23 -1.69 -2.46 -15.52
C GLY A 23 -1.95 -3.96 -15.72
N GLU A 24 -2.54 -4.33 -16.85
CA GLU A 24 -2.74 -5.73 -17.26
C GLU A 24 -2.40 -5.87 -18.74
N VAL A 25 -1.57 -6.85 -19.09
CA VAL A 25 -1.17 -7.10 -20.48
C VAL A 25 -0.76 -8.55 -20.64
N ARG A 26 -1.32 -9.26 -21.63
CA ARG A 26 -0.88 -10.62 -22.01
C ARG A 26 -0.74 -11.61 -20.84
N GLY A 27 -1.69 -11.61 -19.89
CA GLY A 27 -1.65 -12.49 -18.71
C GLY A 27 -0.80 -11.98 -17.55
N PHE A 28 -0.09 -10.87 -17.72
CA PHE A 28 0.58 -10.17 -16.63
C PHE A 28 -0.40 -9.26 -15.89
N HIS A 29 -0.41 -9.37 -14.57
CA HIS A 29 -1.07 -8.46 -13.65
C HIS A 29 -0.01 -7.66 -12.89
N ALA A 30 0.05 -6.35 -13.14
CA ALA A 30 0.94 -5.44 -12.44
C ALA A 30 0.14 -4.43 -11.59
N ASP A 31 0.67 -4.10 -10.42
CA ASP A 31 0.19 -2.98 -9.62
C ASP A 31 1.33 -2.28 -8.89
N SER A 32 1.14 -0.99 -8.69
CA SER A 32 2.01 -0.14 -7.88
C SER A 32 1.15 0.77 -7.03
N ILE A 33 1.48 0.89 -5.75
CA ILE A 33 0.79 1.79 -4.82
C ILE A 33 1.75 2.42 -3.83
N LEU A 34 1.64 3.74 -3.68
CA LEU A 34 2.19 4.49 -2.57
C LEU A 34 1.11 4.63 -1.51
N VAL A 35 1.42 4.17 -0.30
CA VAL A 35 0.59 4.38 0.89
C VAL A 35 1.31 5.35 1.79
N TRP A 36 0.67 6.50 2.06
CA TRP A 36 1.26 7.60 2.81
C TRP A 36 0.27 8.14 3.83
N ASP A 37 -0.02 7.37 4.89
CA ASP A 37 -0.94 7.80 5.94
C ASP A 37 -0.25 8.54 7.09
N THR A 38 -1.05 9.02 8.05
CA THR A 38 -0.56 9.70 9.24
C THR A 38 0.00 8.74 10.29
N GLY A 39 -0.33 7.45 10.20
CA GLY A 39 0.11 6.41 11.11
C GLY A 39 1.44 5.78 10.67
N TRP A 40 1.42 4.45 10.53
CA TRP A 40 2.61 3.66 10.23
C TRP A 40 2.81 3.36 8.75
N ARG A 41 1.79 3.55 7.92
CA ARG A 41 1.88 3.18 6.51
C ARG A 41 2.55 4.30 5.74
N ARG A 42 3.86 4.11 5.51
CA ARG A 42 4.69 4.94 4.64
C ARG A 42 5.55 4.03 3.78
N TYR A 43 4.96 3.47 2.74
CA TYR A 43 5.63 2.49 1.90
C TYR A 43 5.12 2.53 0.46
N ILE A 44 5.90 1.92 -0.42
CA ILE A 44 5.51 1.65 -1.80
C ILE A 44 5.48 0.13 -1.97
N LEU A 45 4.37 -0.41 -2.50
CA LEU A 45 4.31 -1.79 -2.97
C LEU A 45 4.27 -1.79 -4.49
N VAL A 46 5.10 -2.63 -5.09
CA VAL A 46 5.12 -2.89 -6.53
C VAL A 46 5.21 -4.39 -6.73
N ALA A 47 4.34 -4.95 -7.56
CA ALA A 47 4.42 -6.36 -7.93
C ALA A 47 3.88 -6.58 -9.35
N MET A 48 4.36 -7.65 -9.96
CA MET A 48 3.92 -8.14 -11.25
C MET A 48 3.87 -9.66 -11.23
N ILE A 49 2.77 -10.24 -11.71
CA ILE A 49 2.51 -11.69 -11.67
C ILE A 49 1.96 -12.12 -13.03
N GLU A 50 2.55 -13.15 -13.64
CA GLU A 50 2.06 -13.79 -14.86
C GLU A 50 1.30 -15.08 -14.48
N ASP A 51 0.01 -14.93 -14.16
CA ASP A 51 -0.89 -16.04 -13.79
C ASP A 51 -2.33 -15.57 -14.00
N GLY A 52 -3.23 -16.44 -14.45
CA GLY A 52 -4.65 -16.10 -14.61
C GLY A 52 -5.35 -15.68 -13.31
N ARG A 53 -4.75 -15.99 -12.15
CA ARG A 53 -5.17 -15.58 -10.80
C ARG A 53 -4.35 -14.41 -10.26
N GLY A 54 -3.47 -13.79 -11.06
CA GLY A 54 -2.52 -12.76 -10.61
C GLY A 54 -3.21 -11.59 -9.91
N GLY A 55 -4.39 -11.16 -10.39
CA GLY A 55 -5.18 -10.14 -9.71
C GLY A 55 -5.61 -10.50 -8.28
N GLN A 56 -5.90 -11.79 -8.02
CA GLN A 56 -6.23 -12.28 -6.68
C GLN A 56 -4.98 -12.41 -5.80
N MET A 57 -3.89 -12.93 -6.35
CA MET A 57 -2.60 -13.03 -5.64
C MET A 57 -2.09 -11.66 -5.18
N LEU A 58 -2.25 -10.61 -6.00
CA LEU A 58 -1.90 -9.25 -5.60
C LEU A 58 -2.71 -8.75 -4.40
N LYS A 59 -4.00 -9.12 -4.28
CA LYS A 59 -4.82 -8.76 -3.10
C LYS A 59 -4.32 -9.50 -1.86
N GLU A 60 -4.03 -10.79 -1.99
CA GLU A 60 -3.54 -11.64 -0.90
C GLU A 60 -2.13 -11.26 -0.45
N LEU A 61 -1.32 -10.66 -1.33
CA LEU A 61 0.01 -10.15 -1.00
C LEU A 61 -0.03 -8.99 0.00
N VAL A 62 -1.05 -8.12 -0.07
CA VAL A 62 -1.15 -6.93 0.80
C VAL A 62 -1.07 -7.27 2.28
N PRO A 63 -1.93 -8.13 2.87
CA PRO A 63 -1.88 -8.42 4.30
C PRO A 63 -0.56 -9.08 4.72
N VAL A 64 0.04 -9.91 3.87
CA VAL A 64 1.34 -10.53 4.14
C VAL A 64 2.44 -9.46 4.19
N ALA A 65 2.46 -8.55 3.21
CA ALA A 65 3.41 -7.44 3.18
C ALA A 65 3.22 -6.51 4.39
N GLU A 66 1.97 -6.16 4.74
CA GLU A 66 1.68 -5.33 5.92
C GLU A 66 2.11 -6.01 7.22
N GLN A 67 1.96 -7.34 7.33
CA GLN A 67 2.41 -8.09 8.51
C GLN A 67 3.94 -7.98 8.70
N VAL A 68 4.71 -8.00 7.62
CA VAL A 68 6.19 -7.87 7.68
C VAL A 68 6.61 -6.42 7.91
N LEU A 69 5.91 -5.46 7.29
CA LEU A 69 6.25 -4.03 7.36
C LEU A 69 5.79 -3.36 8.66
N ARG A 70 4.79 -3.90 9.34
CA ARG A 70 4.21 -3.29 10.53
C ARG A 70 5.27 -3.18 11.64
N PRO A 71 5.57 -1.98 12.15
CA PRO A 71 6.51 -1.81 13.24
C PRO A 71 6.06 -2.54 14.50
N SER A 72 7.02 -3.15 15.22
CA SER A 72 6.78 -3.85 16.49
C SER A 72 6.41 -2.90 17.64
N LEU A 73 6.79 -1.63 17.54
CA LEU A 73 6.42 -0.56 18.48
C LEU A 73 5.42 0.40 17.81
N PRO A 74 4.38 0.87 18.53
CA PRO A 74 3.53 1.94 18.03
C PRO A 74 4.42 3.15 17.72
N LEU A 75 4.36 3.66 16.48
CA LEU A 75 4.98 4.95 16.18
C LEU A 75 4.35 5.98 17.10
N SER A 76 5.15 6.61 17.95
CA SER A 76 4.70 7.75 18.73
C SER A 76 4.13 8.76 17.75
N SER A 77 2.85 9.09 17.89
CA SER A 77 2.22 10.19 17.16
C SER A 77 3.11 11.41 17.34
N GLY A 78 3.85 11.77 16.29
CA GLY A 78 4.88 12.80 16.36
C GLY A 78 4.27 14.11 16.81
N GLU A 79 4.57 14.51 18.05
CA GLU A 79 4.40 15.88 18.48
C GLU A 79 5.15 16.80 17.50
N GLY A 80 4.50 17.92 17.20
CA GLY A 80 4.87 18.83 16.14
C GLY A 80 6.36 19.15 16.13
N ARG A 81 6.97 18.99 14.95
CA ARG A 81 8.26 19.56 14.60
C ARG A 81 8.13 21.09 14.69
N LYS A 82 8.23 21.67 15.89
CA LYS A 82 8.40 23.11 16.09
C LYS A 82 9.68 23.49 15.34
N LYS A 83 9.52 24.15 14.20
CA LYS A 83 10.62 24.81 13.51
C LYS A 83 11.08 25.96 14.41
N THR A 84 12.10 25.73 15.22
CA THR A 84 12.88 26.83 15.81
C THR A 84 13.65 27.48 14.66
N ARG A 85 13.09 28.57 14.12
CA ARG A 85 13.89 29.52 13.33
C ARG A 85 14.86 30.17 14.31
N LYS A 86 16.14 29.94 14.09
CA LYS A 86 17.22 30.74 14.68
C LYS A 86 17.51 31.91 13.76
#